data_AF-A0A547NPU3-F1
#
_entry.id   AF-A0A547NPU3-F1
#
_cell.length_a   1.000
_cell.length_b   1.000
_cell.length_c   1.000
_cell.angle_alpha   90.00
_cell.angle_beta   90.00
_cell.angle_gamma   90.00
#
_symmetry.space_group_name_H-M   'P 1'
#
loop_
_entity.id
_entity.type
_entity.pdbx_description
1 polymer ?
#
loop_
_entity_poly.entity_id
_entity_poly.type
_entity_poly.pdbx_seq_one_letter_code
_entity_poly.pdbx_strand_id
1 'polypeptide(L)'
;MARSVSEWRGKTDNHMPPATVRQRILERANFKCHVCCGEIDKPGWHADHIPPLKDGGENRESKIQPAHEVCHRKLTAQQAVDRAPTERQKMKHSGAARPAGKIPTRAKEPPVARKQSLQPRQLFRSSTP
;
A
#
# COMPACT_ATOMS: atom_id res chain seq x y z
N MET A 1 45.17 7.37 9.31
CA MET A 1 44.70 5.97 9.36
C MET A 1 43.69 5.75 8.25
N ALA A 2 44.05 4.97 7.24
CA ALA A 2 43.14 4.63 6.14
C ALA A 2 42.02 3.72 6.68
N ARG A 3 40.76 4.02 6.37
CA ARG A 3 39.64 3.20 6.82
C ARG A 3 39.73 1.83 6.14
N SER A 4 39.63 0.77 6.94
CA SER A 4 39.75 -0.64 6.57
C SER A 4 38.58 -1.21 5.76
N VAL A 5 37.60 -0.39 5.37
CA VAL A 5 36.36 -0.91 4.80
C VAL A 5 36.38 -0.77 3.28
N SER A 6 36.54 -1.89 2.59
CA SER A 6 36.44 -2.01 1.13
C SER A 6 35.04 -1.66 0.62
N GLU A 7 34.02 -1.97 1.41
CA GLU A 7 32.60 -1.78 1.09
C GLU A 7 32.02 -0.57 1.85
N TRP A 8 31.24 0.27 1.16
CA TRP A 8 30.49 1.29 1.88
C TRP A 8 29.30 0.70 2.65
N ARG A 9 29.20 1.08 3.93
CA ARG A 9 28.04 0.80 4.79
C ARG A 9 27.52 2.11 5.38
N GLY A 10 26.23 2.35 5.25
CA GLY A 10 25.57 3.52 5.83
C GLY A 10 25.66 3.51 7.36
N LYS A 11 25.90 4.68 7.96
CA LYS A 11 25.88 4.83 9.43
C LYS A 11 24.47 4.62 10.00
N THR A 12 23.46 5.02 9.24
CA THR A 12 22.05 4.87 9.53
C THR A 12 21.32 4.39 8.27
N ASP A 13 20.11 3.86 8.45
CA ASP A 13 19.26 3.40 7.36
C ASP A 13 18.94 4.51 6.35
N ASN A 14 18.85 5.75 6.82
CA ASN A 14 18.56 6.92 5.99
C ASN A 14 19.83 7.56 5.39
N HIS A 15 21.03 7.05 5.68
CA HIS A 15 22.25 7.65 5.18
C HIS A 15 22.43 7.36 3.70
N MET A 16 22.44 8.40 2.87
CA MET A 16 22.61 8.23 1.43
C MET A 16 24.06 7.83 1.08
N PRO A 17 24.28 7.00 0.04
CA PRO A 17 25.62 6.71 -0.45
C PRO A 17 26.31 7.99 -0.96
N PRO A 18 27.57 8.25 -0.56
CA PRO A 18 28.38 9.33 -1.11
C PRO A 18 28.53 9.24 -2.64
N ALA A 19 28.85 10.35 -3.30
CA ALA A 19 28.98 10.41 -4.76
C ALA A 19 29.96 9.36 -5.32
N THR A 20 31.09 9.14 -4.66
CA THR A 20 32.09 8.12 -5.06
C THR A 20 31.51 6.71 -5.03
N VAL A 21 30.71 6.38 -4.03
CA VAL A 21 30.05 5.06 -3.89
C VAL A 21 28.96 4.91 -4.95
N ARG A 22 28.21 5.98 -5.22
CA ARG A 22 27.19 5.98 -6.30
C ARG A 22 27.81 5.70 -7.66
N GLN A 23 28.99 6.25 -7.94
CA GLN A 23 29.73 5.96 -9.16
C GLN A 23 30.15 4.48 -9.23
N ARG A 24 30.71 3.92 -8.15
CA ARG A 24 31.05 2.48 -8.10
C ARG A 24 29.84 1.57 -8.33
N ILE A 25 28.67 1.94 -7.82
CA ILE A 25 27.42 1.20 -8.03
C ILE A 25 27.03 1.18 -9.52
N LEU A 26 27.15 2.32 -10.22
CA LEU A 26 26.89 2.39 -11.67
C LEU A 26 27.89 1.53 -12.46
N GLU A 27 29.18 1.67 -12.16
CA GLU A 27 30.25 0.91 -12.83
C GLU A 27 30.05 -0.59 -12.64
N ARG A 28 29.74 -1.04 -11.41
CA ARG A 28 29.42 -2.44 -11.10
C ARG A 28 28.22 -2.95 -11.89
N ALA A 29 27.21 -2.11 -12.09
CA ALA A 29 26.01 -2.45 -12.84
C ALA A 29 26.17 -2.24 -14.36
N ASN A 30 27.38 -1.90 -14.85
CA ASN A 30 27.64 -1.55 -16.25
C ASN A 30 26.70 -0.46 -16.77
N PHE A 31 26.36 0.52 -15.94
CA PHE A 31 25.39 1.59 -16.24
C PHE A 31 24.01 1.06 -16.65
N LYS A 32 23.60 -0.12 -16.18
CA LYS A 32 22.28 -0.69 -16.48
C LYS A 32 21.33 -0.60 -15.30
N CYS A 33 20.09 -0.22 -15.59
CA CYS A 33 18.99 -0.26 -14.63
C CYS A 33 18.67 -1.71 -14.29
N HIS A 34 18.60 -2.05 -13.01
CA HIS A 34 18.32 -3.41 -12.58
C HIS A 34 16.85 -3.86 -12.82
N VAL A 35 15.94 -2.91 -13.07
CA VAL A 35 14.51 -3.19 -13.27
C VAL A 35 14.19 -3.46 -14.74
N CYS A 36 14.69 -2.63 -15.65
CA CYS A 36 14.39 -2.73 -17.09
C CYS A 36 15.58 -3.18 -17.94
N CYS A 37 16.75 -3.39 -17.34
CA CYS A 37 18.02 -3.71 -18.01
C CYS A 37 18.52 -2.68 -19.03
N GLY A 38 17.84 -1.53 -19.17
CA GLY A 38 18.23 -0.44 -20.06
C GLY A 38 19.38 0.39 -19.49
N GLU A 39 20.12 1.06 -20.38
CA GLU A 39 21.25 1.90 -20.01
C GLU A 39 20.82 3.18 -19.28
N ILE A 40 21.68 3.65 -18.37
CA ILE A 40 21.52 4.86 -17.57
C ILE A 40 22.53 5.88 -18.10
N ASP A 41 22.08 6.64 -19.10
CA ASP A 41 22.79 7.75 -19.73
C ASP A 41 22.49 9.09 -19.06
N LYS A 42 21.30 9.22 -18.45
CA LYS A 42 20.80 10.47 -17.88
C LYS A 42 21.13 10.63 -16.39
N PRO A 43 21.42 11.87 -15.94
CA PRO A 43 21.45 12.19 -14.51
C PRO A 43 20.04 12.02 -13.92
N GLY A 44 19.96 11.65 -12.64
CA GLY A 44 18.68 11.48 -11.93
C GLY A 44 18.26 10.02 -11.63
N TRP A 45 19.17 9.06 -11.77
CA TRP A 45 18.93 7.69 -11.32
C TRP A 45 18.93 7.59 -9.78
N HIS A 46 18.24 6.58 -9.26
CA HIS A 46 18.13 6.27 -7.84
C HIS A 46 18.90 5.02 -7.45
N ALA A 47 19.48 5.07 -6.25
CA ALA A 47 20.13 3.94 -5.59
C ALA A 47 19.06 3.16 -4.82
N ASP A 48 18.62 2.05 -5.39
CA ASP A 48 17.55 1.21 -4.84
C ASP A 48 18.11 0.04 -4.04
N HIS A 49 17.45 -0.32 -2.95
CA HIS A 49 17.89 -1.39 -2.04
C HIS A 49 17.24 -2.72 -2.40
N ILE A 50 18.07 -3.75 -2.60
CA ILE A 50 17.64 -5.12 -2.88
C ILE A 50 18.23 -6.07 -1.84
N PRO A 51 17.42 -6.64 -0.92
CA PRO A 51 15.98 -6.38 -0.73
C PRO A 51 15.70 -4.98 -0.14
N PRO A 52 14.45 -4.48 -0.19
CA PRO A 52 14.10 -3.19 0.39
C PRO A 52 14.38 -3.13 1.89
N LEU A 53 14.76 -1.97 2.42
CA LEU A 53 15.04 -1.76 3.85
C LEU A 53 13.91 -2.25 4.77
N LYS A 54 12.66 -1.99 4.39
CA LYS A 54 11.48 -2.40 5.17
C LYS A 54 11.38 -3.93 5.34
N ASP A 55 11.92 -4.68 4.40
CA ASP A 55 11.88 -6.14 4.36
C ASP A 55 13.18 -6.76 4.90
N GLY A 56 13.98 -6.00 5.65
CA GLY A 56 15.25 -6.42 6.23
C GLY A 56 16.47 -6.14 5.33
N GLY A 57 16.33 -5.26 4.34
CA GLY A 57 17.42 -4.79 3.51
C GLY A 57 18.50 -4.05 4.29
N GLU A 58 19.76 -4.30 3.95
CA GLU A 58 20.90 -3.63 4.57
C GLU A 58 21.32 -2.41 3.74
N ASN A 59 21.61 -1.28 4.40
CA ASN A 59 22.15 -0.10 3.73
C ASN A 59 23.66 -0.26 3.43
N ARG A 60 23.98 -1.19 2.53
CA ARG A 60 25.36 -1.53 2.10
C ARG A 60 25.46 -1.50 0.59
N GLU A 61 26.63 -1.12 0.08
CA GLU A 61 26.89 -0.97 -1.35
C GLU A 61 26.57 -2.21 -2.18
N SER A 62 26.86 -3.41 -1.67
CA SER A 62 26.55 -4.67 -2.37
C SER A 62 25.05 -4.88 -2.63
N LYS A 63 24.20 -4.37 -1.73
CA LYS A 63 22.74 -4.49 -1.75
C LYS A 63 22.05 -3.34 -2.47
N ILE A 64 22.80 -2.39 -3.01
CA ILE A 64 22.25 -1.24 -3.72
C ILE A 64 22.47 -1.37 -5.21
N GLN A 65 21.41 -1.22 -5.99
CA GLN A 65 21.46 -1.24 -7.45
C GLN A 65 20.93 0.06 -8.05
N PRO A 66 21.41 0.47 -9.22
CA PRO A 66 20.90 1.67 -9.87
C PRO A 66 19.58 1.38 -10.59
N ALA A 67 18.67 2.36 -10.56
CA ALA A 67 17.42 2.33 -11.30
C ALA A 67 17.09 3.71 -11.87
N HIS A 68 16.43 3.75 -13.03
CA HIS A 68 15.82 4.99 -13.52
C HIS A 68 14.75 5.49 -12.55
N GLU A 69 14.52 6.79 -12.47
CA GLU A 69 13.49 7.37 -11.59
C GLU A 69 12.10 6.74 -11.81
N VAL A 70 11.71 6.59 -13.08
CA VAL A 70 10.40 6.00 -13.45
C VAL A 70 10.32 4.53 -13.03
N CYS A 71 11.39 3.77 -13.27
CA CYS A 71 11.46 2.35 -12.91
C CYS A 71 11.41 2.16 -11.39
N HIS A 72 12.17 2.97 -10.65
CA HIS A 72 12.19 2.95 -9.19
C HIS A 72 10.81 3.27 -8.59
N ARG A 73 10.12 4.31 -9.09
CA ARG A 73 8.77 4.65 -8.63
C ARG A 73 7.76 3.52 -8.90
N LYS A 74 7.81 2.91 -10.08
CA LYS A 74 6.95 1.77 -10.43
C LYS A 74 7.22 0.57 -9.52
N LEU A 75 8.48 0.22 -9.31
CA LEU A 75 8.88 -0.88 -8.45
C LEU A 75 8.45 -0.64 -6.99
N THR A 76 8.68 0.57 -6.48
CA THR A 76 8.26 0.96 -5.12
C THR A 76 6.75 0.83 -4.93
N ALA A 77 5.96 1.28 -5.92
CA ALA A 77 4.52 1.15 -5.90
C ALA A 77 4.07 -0.31 -5.91
N GLN A 78 4.67 -1.15 -6.76
CA GLN A 78 4.38 -2.57 -6.81
C GLN A 78 4.69 -3.27 -5.48
N GLN A 79 5.88 -3.05 -4.92
CA GLN A 79 6.26 -3.60 -3.63
C GLN A 79 5.34 -3.11 -2.50
N ALA A 80 4.82 -1.88 -2.56
CA ALA A 80 3.86 -1.39 -1.57
C ALA A 80 2.51 -2.13 -1.66
N VAL A 81 2.03 -2.41 -2.88
CA VAL A 81 0.83 -3.23 -3.12
C VAL A 81 1.03 -4.64 -2.59
N ASP A 82 2.17 -5.26 -2.89
CA ASP A 82 2.48 -6.63 -2.45
C ASP A 82 2.59 -6.74 -0.92
N ARG A 83 3.07 -5.68 -0.25
CA ARG A 83 3.18 -5.61 1.23
C ARG A 83 1.86 -5.31 1.93
N ALA A 84 0.94 -4.60 1.28
CA ALA A 84 -0.33 -4.18 1.86
C ALA A 84 -1.15 -5.30 2.52
N PRO A 85 -1.33 -6.51 1.93
CA PRO A 85 -2.10 -7.58 2.58
C PRO A 85 -1.43 -8.08 3.86
N THR A 86 -0.12 -8.31 3.84
CA THR A 86 0.65 -8.78 5.00
C THR A 86 0.60 -7.76 6.14
N GLU A 87 0.80 -6.48 5.83
CA GLU A 87 0.73 -5.40 6.82
C GLU A 87 -0.70 -5.27 7.39
N ARG A 88 -1.73 -5.41 6.56
CA ARG A 88 -3.13 -5.42 7.01
C ARG A 88 -3.40 -6.57 7.98
N GLN A 89 -2.88 -7.77 7.70
CA GLN A 89 -3.02 -8.91 8.59
C GLN A 89 -2.30 -8.67 9.92
N LYS A 90 -1.06 -8.16 9.88
CA LYS A 90 -0.31 -7.77 11.08
C LYS A 90 -1.08 -6.74 11.93
N MET A 91 -1.64 -5.71 11.29
CA MET A 91 -2.42 -4.67 11.99
C MET A 91 -3.69 -5.20 12.65
N LYS A 92 -4.37 -6.18 12.02
CA LYS A 92 -5.52 -6.86 12.63
C LYS A 92 -5.10 -7.72 13.81
N HIS A 93 -3.98 -8.43 13.68
CA HIS A 93 -3.47 -9.32 14.72
C HIS A 93 -2.97 -8.56 15.94
N SER A 94 -2.28 -7.43 15.73
CA SER A 94 -1.78 -6.58 16.82
C SER A 94 -2.87 -5.71 17.48
N GLY A 95 -4.08 -5.66 16.91
CA GLY A 95 -5.13 -4.74 17.35
C GLY A 95 -4.89 -3.27 16.98
N ALA A 96 -3.83 -2.96 16.23
CA ALA A 96 -3.56 -1.60 15.76
C ALA A 96 -4.60 -1.11 14.75
N ALA A 97 -5.23 -2.03 14.00
CA ALA A 97 -6.36 -1.69 13.15
C ALA A 97 -7.63 -1.48 14.00
N ARG A 98 -8.16 -0.25 13.99
CA ARG A 98 -9.46 0.05 14.60
C ARG A 98 -10.54 -0.83 13.95
N PRO A 99 -11.35 -1.57 14.74
CA PRO A 99 -12.44 -2.36 14.20
C PRO A 99 -13.46 -1.46 13.50
N ALA A 100 -14.04 -1.95 12.39
CA ALA A 100 -15.13 -1.25 11.74
C ALA A 100 -16.28 -1.10 12.74
N GLY A 101 -16.76 0.14 12.93
CA GLY A 101 -17.90 0.41 13.79
C GLY A 101 -19.17 -0.25 13.23
N LYS A 102 -20.06 -0.71 14.10
CA LYS A 102 -21.39 -1.15 13.67
C LYS A 102 -22.18 0.07 13.24
N ILE A 103 -22.43 0.23 11.94
CA ILE A 103 -23.39 1.23 11.45
C ILE A 103 -24.78 0.68 11.78
N PRO A 104 -25.62 1.41 12.54
CA PRO A 104 -26.98 0.96 12.80
C PRO A 104 -27.73 0.87 11.48
N THR A 105 -28.27 -0.30 11.16
CA THR A 105 -29.18 -0.46 10.03
C THR A 105 -30.43 0.38 10.27
N ARG A 106 -30.98 1.00 9.22
CA ARG A 106 -32.29 1.66 9.29
C ARG A 106 -33.30 0.65 9.84
N ALA A 107 -33.99 1.01 10.91
CA ALA A 107 -35.05 0.18 11.46
C ALA A 107 -36.03 -0.17 10.34
N LYS A 108 -36.32 -1.45 10.17
CA LYS A 108 -37.27 -1.92 9.17
C LYS A 108 -38.62 -1.30 9.53
N GLU A 109 -39.17 -0.49 8.62
CA GLU A 109 -40.50 0.09 8.83
C GLU A 109 -41.50 -1.06 9.05
N PRO A 110 -42.35 -0.98 10.08
CA PRO A 110 -43.35 -2.01 10.31
C PRO A 110 -44.23 -2.13 9.06
N PRO A 111 -44.66 -3.34 8.69
CA PRO A 111 -45.52 -3.52 7.53
C PRO A 111 -46.76 -2.63 7.69
N VAL A 112 -47.10 -1.88 6.64
CA VAL A 112 -48.29 -1.02 6.63
C VAL A 112 -49.49 -1.87 7.05
N ALA A 113 -50.14 -1.49 8.15
CA ALA A 113 -51.31 -2.20 8.66
C ALA A 113 -52.36 -2.31 7.55
N ARG A 114 -52.83 -3.53 7.25
CA ARG A 114 -53.93 -3.73 6.31
C ARG A 114 -55.14 -2.96 6.83
N LYS A 115 -55.61 -1.98 6.05
CA LYS A 115 -56.84 -1.23 6.37
C LYS A 115 -57.98 -2.25 6.50
N GLN A 116 -58.66 -2.26 7.65
CA GLN A 116 -59.87 -3.06 7.82
C GLN A 116 -60.89 -2.62 6.77
N SER A 117 -61.50 -3.58 6.06
CA SER A 117 -62.59 -3.27 5.14
C SER A 117 -63.77 -2.72 5.94
N LEU A 118 -64.22 -1.52 5.61
CA LEU A 118 -65.41 -0.94 6.20
C LEU A 118 -66.62 -1.84 5.87
N GLN A 119 -67.52 -1.99 6.83
CA GLN A 119 -68.76 -2.73 6.60
C GLN A 119 -69.57 -2.06 5.49
N PRO A 120 -70.23 -2.83 4.60
CA PRO A 120 -71.05 -2.27 3.54
C PRO A 120 -72.17 -1.42 4.14
N ARG A 121 -72.29 -0.20 3.65
CA ARG A 121 -73.33 0.73 4.10
C ARG A 121 -74.69 0.21 3.64
N GLN A 122 -75.57 -0.06 4.59
CA GLN A 122 -76.96 -0.45 4.31
C GLN A 122 -77.67 0.74 3.65
N LEU A 123 -78.05 0.61 2.37
CA LEU A 123 -78.63 1.72 1.59
C LEU A 123 -80.15 1.86 1.79
N PHE A 124 -80.85 0.83 2.25
CA PHE A 124 -82.29 0.85 2.43
C PHE A 124 -82.66 0.25 3.79
N ARG A 125 -83.47 0.97 4.56
CA ARG A 125 -84.08 0.47 5.79
C ARG A 125 -85.52 0.09 5.42
N SER A 126 -85.88 -1.19 5.49
CA SER A 126 -87.26 -1.60 5.24
C SER A 126 -88.16 -0.99 6.31
N SER A 127 -89.08 -0.12 5.92
CA SER A 127 -90.19 0.28 6.77
C SER A 127 -91.13 -0.91 6.89
N THR A 128 -91.14 -1.54 8.05
CA THR A 128 -92.20 -2.49 8.41
C THR A 128 -93.41 -1.67 8.89
N PRO A 129 -94.64 -2.03 8.49
CA PRO A 129 -95.85 -1.25 8.77
C PRO A 129 -96.21 -1.21 10.26
#